data_AF-A0A3L6JGR0-F1
#
_entry.id   AF-A0A3L6JGR0-F1
#
_cell.length_a   1.000
_cell.length_b   1.000
_cell.length_c   1.000
_cell.angle_alpha   90.00
_cell.angle_beta   90.00
_cell.angle_gamma   90.00
#
_symmetry.space_group_name_H-M   'P 1'
#
loop_
_entity.id
_entity.type
_entity.pdbx_description
1 polymer ?
#
loop_
_entity_poly.entity_id
_entity_poly.type
_entity_poly.pdbx_seq_one_letter_code
_entity_poly.pdbx_strand_id
1 'polypeptide(L)'
;NLQVSGSTTFLTAGLKYPLRNLMAIVPDVPKGRTMSDNVRIAIERAFHRFDLVEGSDDVILAFNDAVRPSYENLIQFAEGVLAALPNTISLGKPILMCFDTDVGNSVGNVMKRETRIANNVLSIDEISLQDGDFLDIGEPLIEGVVVPVVVKTLVFQR
;
A
#
# COMPACT_ATOMS: atom_id res chain seq x y z
N ASN A 1 15.50 9.20 -6.18
CA ASN A 1 16.51 8.14 -6.34
C ASN A 1 15.84 6.91 -6.95
N LEU A 2 16.50 6.20 -7.87
CA LEU A 2 16.01 4.91 -8.39
C LEU A 2 16.36 3.82 -7.36
N GLN A 3 15.36 3.06 -6.92
CA GLN A 3 15.51 1.92 -6.03
C GLN A 3 14.91 0.67 -6.70
N VAL A 4 15.40 -0.50 -6.32
CA VAL A 4 14.82 -1.78 -6.71
C VAL A 4 14.28 -2.40 -5.45
N SER A 5 13.02 -2.88 -5.47
CA SER A 5 12.43 -3.63 -4.37
C SER A 5 13.37 -4.78 -3.96
N GLY A 6 13.73 -4.84 -2.68
CA GLY A 6 14.83 -5.65 -2.18
C GLY A 6 14.58 -7.16 -2.16
N SER A 7 13.35 -7.62 -2.00
CA SER A 7 13.18 -9.06 -1.73
C SER A 7 11.82 -9.67 -2.02
N THR A 8 10.69 -8.98 -1.84
CA THR A 8 9.39 -9.60 -2.15
C THR A 8 8.32 -8.56 -2.48
N THR A 9 7.44 -8.86 -3.43
CA THR A 9 6.26 -8.05 -3.73
C THR A 9 5.09 -9.00 -3.92
N PHE A 10 3.96 -8.72 -3.28
CA PHE A 10 2.72 -9.39 -3.68
C PHE A 10 2.12 -8.63 -4.85
N LEU A 11 1.93 -9.30 -5.98
CA LEU A 11 1.24 -8.73 -7.12
C LEU A 11 0.22 -9.71 -7.70
N THR A 12 -1.00 -9.23 -7.89
CA THR A 12 -2.01 -9.96 -8.65
C THR A 12 -1.77 -9.82 -10.14
N ALA A 13 -2.02 -10.90 -10.90
CA ALA A 13 -2.00 -10.85 -12.37
C ALA A 13 -3.02 -9.83 -12.92
N GLY A 14 -2.70 -9.21 -14.06
CA GLY A 14 -3.62 -8.30 -14.77
C GLY A 14 -3.56 -6.83 -14.34
N LEU A 15 -2.66 -6.46 -13.42
CA LEU A 15 -2.36 -5.05 -13.17
C LEU A 15 -1.65 -4.44 -14.38
N LYS A 16 -2.06 -3.23 -14.78
CA LYS A 16 -1.45 -2.51 -15.90
C LYS A 16 -0.29 -1.66 -15.41
N TYR A 17 0.88 -1.88 -15.98
CA TYR A 17 2.11 -1.14 -15.70
C TYR A 17 2.51 -0.29 -16.92
N PRO A 18 3.38 0.73 -16.75
CA PRO A 18 3.89 1.24 -15.48
C PRO A 18 2.82 2.06 -14.71
N LEU A 19 2.90 2.05 -13.39
CA LEU A 19 2.15 2.97 -12.54
C LEU A 19 3.01 4.23 -12.34
N ARG A 20 2.41 5.41 -12.46
CA ARG A 20 3.14 6.68 -12.46
C ARG A 20 2.46 7.69 -11.55
N ASN A 21 3.28 8.51 -10.90
CA ASN A 21 2.85 9.64 -10.08
C ASN A 21 1.85 9.26 -8.97
N LEU A 22 2.04 8.09 -8.34
CA LEU A 22 1.26 7.70 -7.17
C LEU A 22 1.71 8.55 -5.98
N MET A 23 0.80 9.30 -5.37
CA MET A 23 1.12 10.01 -4.13
C MET A 23 1.15 9.00 -2.97
N ALA A 24 2.27 8.96 -2.26
CA ALA A 24 2.38 8.21 -1.03
C ALA A 24 1.64 8.96 0.09
N ILE A 25 0.69 8.28 0.72
CA ILE A 25 0.10 8.71 1.98
C ILE A 25 0.43 7.69 3.06
N VAL A 26 0.75 8.16 4.25
CA VAL A 26 1.28 7.38 5.37
C VAL A 26 0.25 7.37 6.52
N PRO A 27 -0.60 6.34 6.62
CA PRO A 27 -1.52 6.19 7.75
C PRO A 27 -0.76 6.02 9.07
N ASP A 28 -1.10 6.84 10.07
CA ASP A 28 -0.58 6.69 11.44
C ASP A 28 -1.36 5.60 12.18
N VAL A 29 -0.99 4.34 11.94
CA VAL A 29 -1.61 3.18 12.58
C VAL A 29 -1.05 3.01 14.00
N PRO A 30 -1.89 3.01 15.05
CA PRO A 30 -1.43 2.80 16.41
C PRO A 30 -0.63 1.51 16.59
N LYS A 31 0.49 1.60 17.30
CA LYS A 31 1.33 0.43 17.62
C LYS A 31 0.62 -0.50 18.62
N GLY A 32 0.86 -1.80 18.49
CA GLY A 32 0.33 -2.82 19.41
C GLY A 32 -0.45 -3.90 18.67
N ARG A 33 -1.50 -4.43 19.31
CA ARG A 33 -2.44 -5.36 18.67
C ARG A 33 -3.19 -4.61 17.56
N THR A 34 -3.16 -5.14 16.35
CA THR A 34 -3.87 -4.55 15.22
C THR A 34 -5.37 -4.73 15.39
N MET A 35 -6.12 -3.64 15.21
CA MET A 35 -7.58 -3.66 15.13
C MET A 35 -7.98 -3.02 13.80
N SER A 36 -8.89 -3.66 13.07
CA SER A 36 -9.35 -3.20 11.76
C SER A 36 -9.84 -1.74 11.77
N ASP A 37 -10.60 -1.35 12.78
CA ASP A 37 -11.08 0.03 12.94
C ASP A 37 -9.95 1.05 13.09
N ASN A 38 -8.87 0.71 13.80
CA ASN A 38 -7.74 1.63 13.96
C ASN A 38 -7.01 1.85 12.63
N VAL A 39 -6.85 0.78 11.84
CA VAL A 39 -6.26 0.86 10.50
C VAL A 39 -7.16 1.67 9.58
N ARG A 40 -8.47 1.41 9.60
CA ARG A 40 -9.46 2.15 8.80
C ARG A 40 -9.40 3.66 9.09
N ILE A 41 -9.51 4.04 10.36
CA ILE A 41 -9.49 5.43 10.81
C ILE A 41 -8.16 6.11 10.44
N ALA A 42 -7.03 5.41 10.57
CA ALA A 42 -5.73 5.95 10.20
C ALA A 42 -5.64 6.28 8.69
N ILE A 43 -6.18 5.40 7.84
CA ILE A 43 -6.22 5.60 6.38
C ILE A 43 -7.15 6.76 6.02
N GLU A 44 -8.37 6.78 6.56
CA GLU A 44 -9.34 7.88 6.34
C GLU A 44 -8.75 9.24 6.72
N ARG A 45 -8.05 9.30 7.86
CA ARG A 45 -7.33 10.51 8.29
C ARG A 45 -6.21 10.88 7.33
N ALA A 46 -5.49 9.91 6.77
CA ALA A 46 -4.42 10.18 5.79
C ALA A 46 -4.97 10.81 4.51
N PHE A 47 -6.07 10.29 3.95
CA PHE A 47 -6.77 10.93 2.83
C PHE A 47 -7.17 12.37 3.17
N HIS A 48 -7.80 12.58 4.33
CA HIS A 48 -8.23 13.91 4.75
C HIS A 48 -7.06 14.90 4.95
N ARG A 49 -5.88 14.46 5.42
CA ARG A 49 -4.72 15.34 5.60
C ARG A 49 -4.24 15.98 4.30
N PHE A 50 -4.45 15.31 3.17
CA PHE A 50 -4.02 15.76 1.84
C PHE A 50 -5.17 16.28 0.98
N ASP A 51 -6.39 16.37 1.52
CA ASP A 51 -7.60 16.73 0.78
C ASP A 51 -7.83 15.81 -0.45
N LEU A 52 -7.55 14.52 -0.28
CA LEU A 52 -7.68 13.49 -1.32
C LEU A 52 -9.04 12.79 -1.23
N VAL A 53 -9.54 12.38 -2.38
CA VAL A 53 -10.80 11.66 -2.56
C VAL A 53 -10.50 10.20 -2.88
N GLU A 54 -10.81 9.33 -1.92
CA GLU A 54 -10.69 7.87 -2.04
C GLU A 54 -11.45 7.35 -3.28
N GLY A 55 -10.81 6.49 -4.07
CA GLY A 55 -11.34 5.98 -5.34
C GLY A 55 -11.18 6.93 -6.54
N SER A 56 -10.95 8.22 -6.33
CA SER A 56 -10.67 9.19 -7.40
C SER A 56 -9.17 9.39 -7.59
N ASP A 57 -8.47 9.83 -6.55
CA ASP A 57 -7.05 10.17 -6.61
C ASP A 57 -6.15 8.93 -6.64
N ASP A 58 -5.03 9.05 -7.36
CA ASP A 58 -4.05 7.98 -7.53
C ASP A 58 -3.03 7.99 -6.39
N VAL A 59 -3.26 7.11 -5.42
CA VAL A 59 -2.44 7.03 -4.19
C VAL A 59 -1.81 5.65 -4.01
N ILE A 60 -0.74 5.61 -3.23
CA ILE A 60 -0.21 4.38 -2.62
C ILE A 60 -0.20 4.53 -1.11
N LEU A 61 -0.76 3.55 -0.40
CA LEU A 61 -0.73 3.53 1.06
C LEU A 61 0.64 3.05 1.53
N ALA A 62 1.40 3.91 2.18
CA ALA A 62 2.72 3.60 2.71
C ALA A 62 2.65 3.36 4.23
N PHE A 63 3.10 2.21 4.69
CA PHE A 63 2.99 1.79 6.08
C PHE A 63 4.38 1.65 6.70
N ASN A 64 4.64 2.44 7.74
CA ASN A 64 5.91 2.44 8.46
C ASN A 64 5.75 1.77 9.83
N ASP A 65 6.38 0.61 10.07
CA ASP A 65 6.25 -0.20 11.31
C ASP A 65 4.78 -0.45 11.75
N ALA A 66 3.86 -0.55 10.78
CA ALA A 66 2.42 -0.57 11.07
C ALA A 66 1.86 -1.98 11.35
N VAL A 67 2.58 -3.04 10.97
CA VAL A 67 2.06 -4.41 10.96
C VAL A 67 2.93 -5.31 11.84
N ARG A 68 2.29 -6.07 12.73
CA ARG A 68 2.95 -7.11 13.51
C ARG A 68 2.78 -8.47 12.80
N PRO A 69 3.85 -9.27 12.64
CA PRO A 69 3.84 -10.47 11.78
C PRO A 69 3.20 -11.67 12.48
N SER A 70 1.92 -11.54 12.85
CA SER A 70 1.09 -12.65 13.31
C SER A 70 -0.15 -12.72 12.44
N TYR A 71 -0.63 -13.94 12.20
CA TYR A 71 -1.75 -14.19 11.31
C TYR A 71 -3.01 -13.35 11.62
N GLU A 72 -3.39 -13.27 12.89
CA GLU A 72 -4.54 -12.49 13.34
C GLU A 72 -4.38 -10.99 13.03
N ASN A 73 -3.21 -10.42 13.31
CA ASN A 73 -2.92 -9.02 12.99
C ASN A 73 -2.95 -8.76 11.48
N LEU A 74 -2.50 -9.70 10.64
CA LEU A 74 -2.57 -9.56 9.18
C LEU A 74 -4.02 -9.53 8.69
N ILE A 75 -4.90 -10.36 9.26
CA ILE A 75 -6.35 -10.34 8.93
C ILE A 75 -6.94 -9.00 9.33
N GLN A 76 -6.75 -8.58 10.59
CA GLN A 76 -7.28 -7.32 11.09
C GLN A 76 -6.77 -6.12 10.28
N PHE A 77 -5.50 -6.16 9.88
CA PHE A 77 -4.93 -5.14 9.00
C PHE A 77 -5.62 -5.10 7.64
N ALA A 78 -5.74 -6.26 6.96
CA ALA A 78 -6.37 -6.35 5.65
C ALA A 78 -7.83 -5.89 5.68
N GLU A 79 -8.61 -6.31 6.69
CA GLU A 79 -10.00 -5.87 6.89
C GLU A 79 -10.10 -4.35 7.06
N GLY A 80 -9.21 -3.76 7.86
CA GLY A 80 -9.17 -2.31 8.07
C GLY A 80 -8.83 -1.52 6.81
N VAL A 81 -7.89 -2.02 6.00
CA VAL A 81 -7.56 -1.42 4.69
C VAL A 81 -8.79 -1.45 3.77
N LEU A 82 -9.46 -2.61 3.64
CA LEU A 82 -10.63 -2.72 2.75
C LEU A 82 -11.79 -1.86 3.22
N ALA A 83 -12.02 -1.78 4.53
CA ALA A 83 -13.08 -0.94 5.09
C ALA A 83 -12.84 0.56 4.84
N ALA A 84 -11.59 0.98 4.66
CA ALA A 84 -11.24 2.37 4.31
C ALA A 84 -11.29 2.68 2.82
N LEU A 85 -11.42 1.67 1.94
CA LEU A 85 -11.32 1.82 0.49
C LEU A 85 -12.61 1.41 -0.28
N PRO A 86 -13.82 1.80 0.17
CA PRO A 86 -15.06 1.32 -0.44
C PRO A 86 -15.22 1.75 -1.90
N ASN A 87 -14.80 2.96 -2.29
CA ASN A 87 -14.97 3.43 -3.67
C ASN A 87 -13.96 2.74 -4.60
N THR A 88 -12.70 2.64 -4.20
CA THR A 88 -11.65 1.89 -4.90
C THR A 88 -12.10 0.47 -5.18
N ILE A 89 -12.68 -0.19 -4.18
CA ILE A 89 -13.24 -1.53 -4.31
C ILE A 89 -14.36 -1.55 -5.35
N SER A 90 -15.39 -0.70 -5.17
CA SER A 90 -16.57 -0.68 -6.04
C SER A 90 -16.26 -0.35 -7.50
N LEU A 91 -15.23 0.47 -7.75
CA LEU A 91 -14.76 0.86 -9.08
C LEU A 91 -13.80 -0.16 -9.70
N GLY A 92 -13.47 -1.25 -9.00
CA GLY A 92 -12.52 -2.26 -9.49
C GLY A 92 -11.08 -1.74 -9.61
N LYS A 93 -10.75 -0.62 -8.96
CA LYS A 93 -9.39 -0.06 -8.94
C LYS A 93 -8.44 -0.94 -8.11
N PRO A 94 -7.13 -0.94 -8.43
CA PRO A 94 -6.17 -1.71 -7.65
C PRO A 94 -5.96 -1.12 -6.26
N ILE A 95 -5.69 -1.98 -5.29
CA ILE A 95 -5.24 -1.59 -3.95
C ILE A 95 -3.72 -1.59 -3.96
N LEU A 96 -3.11 -0.43 -3.75
CA LEU A 96 -1.68 -0.21 -3.84
C LEU A 96 -1.12 0.08 -2.45
N MET A 97 -0.16 -0.73 -2.01
CA MET A 97 0.45 -0.64 -0.69
C MET A 97 1.99 -0.73 -0.78
N CYS A 98 2.64 -0.09 0.17
CA CYS A 98 4.08 -0.06 0.34
C CYS A 98 4.41 -0.22 1.82
N PHE A 99 5.43 -1.01 2.13
CA PHE A 99 5.86 -1.30 3.50
C PHE A 99 7.35 -1.02 3.66
N ASP A 100 7.75 -0.46 4.78
CA ASP A 100 9.16 -0.25 5.15
C ASP A 100 9.86 -1.53 5.65
N THR A 101 9.09 -2.60 5.84
CA THR A 101 9.51 -3.89 6.39
C THR A 101 9.07 -5.04 5.47
N ASP A 102 9.68 -6.22 5.62
CA ASP A 102 9.32 -7.43 4.88
C ASP A 102 8.02 -8.07 5.44
N VAL A 103 6.87 -7.52 5.06
CA VAL A 103 5.54 -7.96 5.57
C VAL A 103 4.42 -7.88 4.53
N GLY A 104 4.58 -7.01 3.54
CA GLY A 104 3.67 -6.74 2.45
C GLY A 104 3.32 -7.98 1.64
N ASN A 105 4.27 -8.88 1.36
CA ASN A 105 3.94 -10.17 0.74
C ASN A 105 2.89 -10.95 1.55
N SER A 106 3.07 -11.00 2.88
CA SER A 106 2.14 -11.70 3.78
C SER A 106 0.79 -10.99 3.85
N VAL A 107 0.78 -9.65 3.91
CA VAL A 107 -0.45 -8.84 3.88
C VAL A 107 -1.24 -9.07 2.60
N GLY A 108 -0.60 -9.01 1.44
CA GLY A 108 -1.25 -9.21 0.14
C GLY A 108 -1.87 -10.62 0.02
N ASN A 109 -1.13 -11.65 0.44
CA ASN A 109 -1.64 -13.02 0.46
C ASN A 109 -2.85 -13.20 1.38
N VAL A 110 -2.77 -12.69 2.61
CA VAL A 110 -3.87 -12.74 3.59
C VAL A 110 -5.09 -11.99 3.07
N MET A 111 -4.89 -10.79 2.52
CA MET A 111 -5.96 -9.99 1.96
C MET A 111 -6.71 -10.76 0.87
N LYS A 112 -6.01 -11.37 -0.11
CA LYS A 112 -6.68 -12.13 -1.17
C LYS A 112 -7.35 -13.40 -0.66
N ARG A 113 -6.70 -14.14 0.24
CA ARG A 113 -7.21 -15.44 0.71
C ARG A 113 -8.43 -15.30 1.62
N GLU A 114 -8.37 -14.36 2.57
CA GLU A 114 -9.37 -14.28 3.64
C GLU A 114 -10.57 -13.40 3.28
N THR A 115 -10.38 -12.38 2.44
CA THR A 115 -11.44 -11.42 2.11
C THR A 115 -12.11 -11.69 0.76
N ARG A 116 -11.49 -12.53 -0.08
CA ARG A 116 -11.93 -12.87 -1.44
C ARG A 116 -12.17 -11.65 -2.34
N ILE A 117 -11.51 -10.52 -2.05
CA ILE A 117 -11.63 -9.30 -2.85
C ILE A 117 -11.25 -9.58 -4.31
N ALA A 118 -12.04 -9.09 -5.26
CA ALA A 118 -11.78 -9.28 -6.69
C ALA A 118 -10.69 -8.34 -7.21
N ASN A 119 -10.52 -7.19 -6.58
CA ASN A 119 -9.55 -6.16 -6.95
C ASN A 119 -8.13 -6.72 -7.06
N ASN A 120 -7.37 -6.10 -7.96
CA ASN A 120 -5.94 -6.30 -8.02
C ASN A 120 -5.28 -5.71 -6.77
N VAL A 121 -4.23 -6.36 -6.29
CA VAL A 121 -3.47 -5.91 -5.12
C VAL A 121 -2.00 -5.87 -5.53
N LEU A 122 -1.35 -4.76 -5.21
CA LEU A 122 0.10 -4.59 -5.28
C LEU A 122 0.59 -4.20 -3.89
N SER A 123 1.54 -4.95 -3.35
CA SER A 123 2.17 -4.68 -2.07
C SER A 123 3.67 -4.80 -2.20
N ILE A 124 4.39 -3.70 -2.02
CA ILE A 124 5.84 -3.63 -2.17
C ILE A 124 6.50 -3.57 -0.78
N ASP A 125 7.53 -4.38 -0.58
CA ASP A 125 8.30 -4.42 0.67
C ASP A 125 9.58 -3.58 0.62
N GLU A 126 10.10 -3.27 1.81
CA GLU A 126 11.40 -2.63 2.04
C GLU A 126 11.58 -1.26 1.35
N ILE A 127 10.49 -0.50 1.20
CA ILE A 127 10.51 0.87 0.70
C ILE A 127 9.88 1.80 1.74
N SER A 128 10.73 2.61 2.36
CA SER A 128 10.30 3.66 3.29
C SER A 128 9.93 4.92 2.54
N LEU A 129 8.74 5.46 2.83
CA LEU A 129 8.19 6.65 2.21
C LEU A 129 7.70 7.64 3.26
N GLN A 130 7.76 8.92 2.87
CA GLN A 130 7.17 10.01 3.60
C GLN A 130 5.86 10.44 2.96
N ASP A 131 5.00 11.02 3.80
CA ASP A 131 3.76 11.66 3.38
C ASP A 131 4.03 12.70 2.28
N GLY A 132 3.40 12.54 1.12
CA GLY A 132 3.59 13.44 -0.04
C GLY A 132 4.76 13.10 -0.98
N ASP A 133 5.53 12.03 -0.71
CA ASP A 133 6.42 11.46 -1.72
C ASP A 133 5.62 10.98 -2.93
N PHE A 134 6.23 10.96 -4.11
CA PHE A 134 5.62 10.36 -5.30
C PHE A 134 6.38 9.12 -5.76
N LEU A 135 5.63 8.09 -6.16
CA LEU A 135 6.17 6.85 -6.71
C LEU A 135 5.82 6.66 -8.16
N ASP A 136 6.82 6.21 -8.92
CA ASP A 136 6.61 5.46 -10.14
C ASP A 136 7.01 4.00 -9.92
N ILE A 137 6.22 3.08 -10.45
CA ILE A 137 6.45 1.64 -10.38
C ILE A 137 6.49 1.13 -11.82
N GLY A 138 7.63 0.61 -12.25
CA GLY A 138 7.76 0.03 -13.58
C GLY A 138 7.16 -1.37 -13.68
N GLU A 139 7.30 -1.98 -14.85
CA GLU A 139 6.86 -3.35 -15.08
C GLU A 139 7.62 -4.34 -14.19
N PRO A 140 6.94 -5.40 -13.68
CA PRO A 140 7.61 -6.46 -12.94
C PRO A 140 8.76 -7.07 -13.74
N LEU A 141 9.91 -7.23 -13.08
CA LEU A 141 11.05 -7.97 -13.59
C LEU A 141 10.80 -9.49 -13.39
N ILE A 142 11.68 -10.31 -13.99
CA ILE A 142 11.67 -11.78 -14.06
C ILE A 142 10.93 -12.46 -12.89
N GLU A 143 10.05 -13.43 -13.22
CA GLU A 143 9.19 -14.19 -12.29
C GLU A 143 8.10 -13.41 -11.55
N GLY A 144 7.95 -12.10 -11.77
CA GLY A 144 6.80 -11.35 -11.27
C GLY A 144 6.80 -11.16 -9.74
N VAL A 145 7.99 -11.02 -9.15
CA VAL A 145 8.16 -10.82 -7.69
C VAL A 145 8.89 -9.50 -7.37
N VAL A 146 9.53 -8.88 -8.36
CA VAL A 146 10.32 -7.66 -8.16
C VAL A 146 9.86 -6.57 -9.12
N VAL A 147 9.63 -5.36 -8.62
CA VAL A 147 9.29 -4.17 -9.43
C VAL A 147 10.35 -3.07 -9.26
N PRO A 148 10.74 -2.37 -10.34
CA PRO A 148 11.59 -1.20 -10.24
C PRO A 148 10.77 0.00 -9.75
N VAL A 149 11.29 0.74 -8.76
CA VAL A 149 10.58 1.85 -8.13
C VAL A 149 11.42 3.13 -8.17
N VAL A 150 10.80 4.23 -8.58
CA VAL A 150 11.40 5.56 -8.49
C VAL A 150 10.66 6.36 -7.45
N VAL A 151 11.36 6.73 -6.37
CA VAL A 151 10.85 7.65 -5.35
C VAL A 151 11.27 9.08 -5.70
N LYS A 152 10.28 9.95 -5.76
CA LYS A 152 10.37 11.38 -6.04
C LYS A 152 9.97 12.13 -4.77
N THR A 153 10.98 12.54 -4.00
CA THR A 153 10.76 13.32 -2.77
C THR A 153 10.81 14.80 -3.10
N LEU A 154 9.74 15.52 -2.73
CA LEU A 154 9.71 16.97 -2.81
C LEU A 154 10.40 17.56 -1.58
N VAL A 155 11.70 17.79 -1.70
CA VAL A 155 12.45 18.52 -0.68
C VAL A 155 12.20 20.01 -0.88
N PHE A 156 11.36 20.61 -0.04
CA PHE A 156 11.28 22.06 0.05
C PHE A 156 12.45 22.55 0.92
N GLN A 157 13.47 23.13 0.29
CA GLN A 157 14.46 23.91 1.02
C GLN A 157 13.76 25.12 1.65
N ARG A 158 13.87 25.27 2.96
CA ARG A 158 13.50 26.50 3.67
C ARG A 158 14.54 27.58 3.44
#